data_AF-I3S611-F1
#
_entry.id   AF-I3S611-F1
#
_cell.length_a   1.000
_cell.length_b   1.000
_cell.length_c   1.000
_cell.angle_alpha   90.00
_cell.angle_beta   90.00
_cell.angle_gamma   90.00
#
_symmetry.space_group_name_H-M   'P 1'
#
loop_
_entity.id
_entity.type
_entity.pdbx_description
1 polymer ?
#
loop_
_entity_poly.entity_id
_entity_poly.type
_entity_poly.pdbx_seq_one_letter_code
_entity_poly.pdbx_strand_id
1 'polypeptide(L)'
;MDGSSFYVVGYDIGIWTPDLRKNYNLADAVSRHTVQVYPNSWSAILVSLDNKGMWNLRSAIWENRYLGQELYLRVWNDERSLFTENSIPLNALMCGRAKHVPRLKP
;
A
#
# COMPACT_ATOMS: atom_id res chain seq x y z
N MET A 1 -1.43 0.07 5.34
CA MET A 1 -0.80 -0.28 4.06
C MET A 1 0.18 -1.39 4.36
N ASP A 2 0.03 -2.52 3.68
CA ASP A 2 1.00 -3.60 3.83
C ASP A 2 2.30 -3.23 3.07
N GLY A 3 3.45 -3.77 3.50
CA GLY A 3 4.73 -3.64 2.80
C GLY A 3 5.49 -2.33 2.99
N SER A 4 4.86 -1.27 3.51
CA SER A 4 5.56 0.00 3.76
C SER A 4 4.92 0.81 4.89
N SER A 5 5.73 1.63 5.55
CA SER A 5 5.26 2.76 6.36
C SER A 5 5.15 4.02 5.51
N PHE A 6 4.30 4.95 5.92
CA PHE A 6 4.11 6.23 5.23
C PHE A 6 4.09 7.38 6.21
N TYR A 7 4.46 8.56 5.73
CA TYR A 7 4.38 9.81 6.46
C TYR A 7 3.00 10.42 6.31
N VAL A 8 2.33 10.75 7.41
CA VAL A 8 1.09 11.53 7.37
C VAL A 8 1.43 13.01 7.27
N VAL A 9 1.26 13.58 6.07
CA VAL A 9 1.75 14.94 5.76
C VAL A 9 0.68 16.01 5.90
N GLY A 10 -0.60 15.65 5.95
CA GLY A 10 -1.67 16.60 6.16
C GLY A 10 -3.02 15.93 6.33
N TYR A 11 -3.95 16.65 6.92
CA TYR A 11 -5.35 16.29 7.00
C TYR A 11 -6.14 17.56 7.26
N ASP A 12 -7.36 17.65 6.73
CA ASP A 12 -8.26 18.77 7.01
C ASP A 12 -9.71 18.40 6.68
N ILE A 13 -10.66 19.21 7.12
CA ILE A 13 -12.06 19.13 6.75
C ILE A 13 -12.28 19.67 5.32
N GLY A 14 -13.32 19.18 4.66
CA GLY A 14 -13.70 19.56 3.32
C GLY A 14 -13.06 18.72 2.23
N ILE A 15 -13.02 19.27 1.02
CA ILE A 15 -12.54 18.59 -0.18
C ILE A 15 -11.08 18.98 -0.41
N TRP A 16 -10.23 17.97 -0.57
CA TRP A 16 -8.83 18.18 -0.91
C TRP A 16 -8.69 18.90 -2.26
N THR A 17 -7.82 19.91 -2.34
CA THR A 17 -7.39 20.56 -3.59
C THR A 17 -5.86 20.57 -3.70
N PRO A 18 -5.29 20.64 -4.91
CA PRO A 18 -3.83 20.68 -5.09
C PRO A 18 -3.13 21.83 -4.34
N ASP A 19 -3.79 22.98 -4.15
CA ASP A 19 -3.24 24.13 -3.43
C ASP A 19 -2.95 23.84 -1.95
N LEU A 20 -3.63 22.85 -1.35
CA LEU A 20 -3.42 22.45 0.03
C LEU A 20 -2.08 21.74 0.27
N ARG A 21 -1.38 21.33 -0.79
CA ARG A 21 -0.03 20.75 -0.69
C ARG A 21 0.97 21.70 -0.01
N LYS A 22 0.74 23.01 -0.08
CA LYS A 22 1.57 24.02 0.61
C LYS A 22 1.52 23.91 2.14
N ASN A 23 0.47 23.27 2.67
CA ASN A 23 0.26 23.07 4.11
C ASN A 23 0.81 21.72 4.58
N TYR A 24 1.44 20.94 3.70
CA TYR A 24 1.98 19.65 4.10
C TYR A 24 3.14 19.80 5.06
N ASN A 25 3.13 19.01 6.13
CA ASN A 25 4.29 18.84 6.98
C ASN A 25 5.34 18.01 6.25
N LEU A 26 6.37 18.67 5.74
CA LEU A 26 7.51 18.04 5.06
C LEU A 26 8.77 18.00 5.92
N ALA A 27 8.71 18.49 7.16
CA ALA A 27 9.86 18.57 8.06
C ALA A 27 9.93 17.38 9.01
N ASP A 28 8.82 17.06 9.69
CA ASP A 28 8.77 16.10 10.79
C ASP A 28 7.47 15.27 10.84
N ALA A 29 6.87 15.01 9.67
CA ALA A 29 5.68 14.16 9.57
C ALA A 29 5.90 12.79 10.24
N VAL A 30 4.86 12.30 10.93
CA VAL A 30 4.93 11.04 11.67
C VAL A 30 4.77 9.85 10.72
N SER A 31 5.68 8.88 10.83
CA SER A 31 5.58 7.60 10.12
C SER A 31 4.52 6.70 10.77
N ARG A 32 3.62 6.14 9.94
CA ARG A 32 2.52 5.25 10.35
C ARG A 32 2.29 4.15 9.33
N HIS A 33 1.49 3.15 9.71
CA HIS A 33 0.98 2.10 8.81
C HIS A 33 -0.52 2.20 8.56
N THR A 34 -1.23 3.02 9.35
CA THR A 34 -2.67 3.29 9.27
C THR A 34 -2.91 4.74 9.66
N VAL A 35 -3.84 5.41 8.98
CA VAL A 35 -4.26 6.78 9.26
C VAL A 35 -5.78 6.86 9.16
N GLN A 36 -6.39 7.65 10.04
CA GLN A 36 -7.81 7.93 10.02
C GLN A 36 -8.15 8.90 8.88
N VAL A 37 -9.33 8.74 8.29
CA VAL A 37 -9.97 9.76 7.48
C VAL A 37 -11.27 10.10 8.17
N TYR A 38 -11.39 11.35 8.65
CA TYR A 38 -12.57 11.80 9.38
C TYR A 38 -13.75 12.08 8.44
N PRO A 39 -15.00 12.11 8.95
CA PRO A 39 -16.18 12.40 8.13
C PRO A 39 -16.06 13.77 7.43
N ASN A 40 -16.35 13.80 6.13
CA ASN A 40 -16.23 14.99 5.28
C ASN A 40 -14.84 15.63 5.31
N SER A 41 -13.79 14.82 5.49
CA SER A 41 -12.40 15.26 5.58
C SER A 41 -11.51 14.47 4.62
N TRP A 42 -10.25 14.89 4.52
CA TRP A 42 -9.20 14.18 3.80
C TRP A 42 -7.97 13.99 4.69
N SER A 43 -7.16 12.98 4.37
CA SER A 43 -5.83 12.76 4.94
C SER A 43 -4.87 12.46 3.79
N ALA A 44 -3.72 13.13 3.76
CA ALA A 44 -2.67 12.94 2.77
C ALA A 44 -1.48 12.19 3.38
N ILE A 45 -0.96 11.24 2.62
CA ILE A 45 0.23 10.47 2.99
C ILE A 45 1.29 10.57 1.90
N LEU A 46 2.57 10.52 2.29
CA LEU A 46 3.68 10.27 1.38
C LEU A 46 4.31 8.93 1.72
N VAL A 47 4.54 8.11 0.70
CA VAL A 47 5.06 6.75 0.85
C VAL A 47 6.18 6.53 -0.17
N SER A 48 7.28 5.92 0.30
CA SER A 48 8.31 5.38 -0.59
C SER A 48 7.85 4.02 -1.10
N LEU A 49 7.84 3.84 -2.42
CA LEU A 49 7.51 2.58 -3.09
C LEU A 49 8.79 1.85 -3.51
N ASP A 50 9.64 1.56 -2.54
CA ASP A 50 10.93 0.87 -2.71
C ASP A 50 10.85 -0.65 -2.46
N ASN A 51 9.75 -1.11 -1.86
CA ASN A 51 9.51 -2.53 -1.59
C ASN A 51 8.72 -3.17 -2.73
N LYS A 52 9.37 -4.03 -3.52
CA LYS A 52 8.74 -4.70 -4.67
C LYS A 52 7.73 -5.76 -4.20
N GLY A 53 6.70 -5.96 -5.01
CA GLY A 53 5.67 -6.98 -4.76
C GLY A 53 4.25 -6.43 -4.91
N MET A 54 3.31 -7.14 -4.27
CA MET A 54 1.89 -6.82 -4.26
C MET A 54 1.44 -6.45 -2.85
N TRP A 55 0.97 -5.23 -2.66
CA TRP A 55 0.64 -4.67 -1.36
C TRP A 55 -0.83 -4.27 -1.28
N ASN A 56 -1.48 -4.66 -0.20
CA ASN A 56 -2.88 -4.31 0.04
C ASN A 56 -2.97 -2.98 0.81
N LEU A 57 -3.78 -2.07 0.27
CA LEU A 57 -4.23 -0.86 0.95
C LEU A 57 -5.72 -1.02 1.23
N ARG A 58 -6.09 -1.07 2.51
CA ARG A 58 -7.44 -1.44 2.96
C ARG A 58 -7.92 -0.56 4.09
N SER A 59 -9.24 -0.54 4.27
CA SER A 59 -9.83 -0.16 5.54
C SER A 59 -9.42 -1.16 6.64
N ALA A 60 -9.11 -0.63 7.82
CA ALA A 60 -8.91 -1.44 9.03
C ALA A 60 -10.26 -1.84 9.67
N ILE A 61 -11.37 -1.22 9.25
CA ILE A 61 -12.72 -1.62 9.64
C ILE A 61 -13.10 -2.86 8.82
N TRP A 62 -13.38 -3.96 9.51
CA TRP A 62 -13.57 -5.27 8.88
C TRP A 62 -14.76 -5.28 7.92
N GLU A 63 -15.87 -4.68 8.31
CA GLU A 63 -17.11 -4.63 7.53
C GLU A 63 -16.89 -3.92 6.20
N ASN A 64 -16.20 -2.78 6.24
CA ASN A 64 -15.86 -2.03 5.04
C ASN A 64 -14.92 -2.81 4.13
N ARG A 65 -13.91 -3.48 4.71
CA ARG A 65 -12.99 -4.32 3.94
C ARG A 65 -13.74 -5.47 3.27
N TYR A 66 -14.63 -6.14 4.01
CA TYR A 66 -15.46 -7.23 3.48
C TYR A 66 -16.34 -6.76 2.32
N LEU A 67 -16.86 -5.53 2.40
CA LEU A 67 -17.63 -4.88 1.33
C LEU A 67 -16.76 -4.33 0.18
N GLY A 68 -15.45 -4.56 0.21
CA GLY A 68 -14.53 -4.25 -0.89
C GLY A 68 -13.84 -2.89 -0.78
N GLN A 69 -13.82 -2.23 0.39
CA GLN A 69 -13.03 -1.00 0.61
C GLN A 69 -11.54 -1.32 0.76
N GLU A 70 -10.95 -1.82 -0.32
CA GLU A 70 -9.53 -2.13 -0.46
C GLU A 70 -9.07 -2.04 -1.91
N LEU A 71 -7.77 -1.88 -2.11
CA LEU A 71 -7.10 -1.97 -3.40
C LEU A 71 -5.75 -2.64 -3.25
N TYR A 72 -5.20 -3.13 -4.36
CA TYR A 72 -3.88 -3.72 -4.42
C TYR A 72 -2.95 -2.87 -5.29
N LEU A 73 -1.75 -2.62 -4.78
CA LEU A 73 -0.68 -1.89 -5.45
C LEU A 73 0.41 -2.87 -5.86
N ARG A 74 0.83 -2.83 -7.13
CA ARG A 74 2.00 -3.56 -7.62
C ARG A 74 3.18 -2.62 -7.72
N VAL A 75 4.22 -2.88 -6.94
CA VAL A 75 5.51 -2.20 -7.07
C VAL A 75 6.45 -3.15 -7.80
N TRP A 76 6.91 -2.78 -8.99
CA TRP A 76 7.73 -3.64 -9.83
C TRP A 76 8.75 -2.82 -10.63
N ASN A 77 9.84 -3.47 -11.01
CA ASN A 77 10.80 -3.00 -12.01
C ASN A 77 11.40 -4.22 -12.75
N ASP A 78 12.28 -3.98 -13.73
CA ASP A 78 12.92 -5.05 -14.53
C ASP A 78 14.09 -5.75 -13.80
N GLU A 79 14.49 -5.24 -12.65
CA GLU A 79 15.65 -5.74 -11.91
C GLU A 79 15.26 -6.90 -10.98
N ARG A 80 15.86 -8.06 -11.20
CA ARG A 80 15.70 -9.22 -10.32
C ARG A 80 16.66 -9.12 -9.13
N SER A 81 16.14 -8.78 -7.96
CA SER A 81 16.90 -8.70 -6.71
C SER A 81 16.15 -9.35 -5.56
N LEU A 82 16.78 -10.36 -4.94
CA LEU A 82 16.26 -11.06 -3.75
C LEU A 82 16.16 -10.16 -2.51
N PHE A 83 16.87 -9.03 -2.50
CA PHE A 83 16.72 -8.02 -1.45
C PHE A 83 15.34 -7.35 -1.51
N THR A 84 14.82 -7.15 -2.72
CA THR A 84 13.58 -6.40 -2.97
C THR A 84 12.35 -7.29 -3.19
N GLU A 85 12.51 -8.46 -3.82
CA GLU A 85 11.42 -9.41 -4.05
C GLU A 85 11.97 -10.85 -4.04
N ASN A 86 11.44 -11.67 -3.14
CA ASN A 86 11.78 -13.08 -3.08
C ASN A 86 11.03 -13.88 -4.14
N SER A 87 11.63 -15.01 -4.56
CA SER A 87 10.90 -15.96 -5.40
C SER A 87 9.74 -16.58 -4.62
N ILE A 88 8.66 -16.93 -5.32
CA ILE A 88 7.47 -17.56 -4.72
C ILE A 88 7.90 -18.84 -3.98
N PRO A 89 7.54 -19.02 -2.70
CA PRO A 89 7.85 -20.23 -1.93
C PRO A 89 7.32 -21.51 -2.60
N LEU A 90 8.06 -22.62 -2.51
CA LEU A 90 7.68 -23.90 -3.12
C LEU A 90 6.36 -24.47 -2.60
N ASN A 91 5.99 -24.11 -1.37
CA ASN A 91 4.75 -24.51 -0.71
C ASN A 91 3.59 -23.51 -0.89
N ALA A 92 3.76 -22.47 -1.72
CA ALA A 92 2.69 -21.52 -1.99
C ALA A 92 1.49 -22.22 -2.67
N LEU A 93 0.29 -21.91 -2.17
CA LEU A 93 -0.95 -22.43 -2.74
C LEU A 93 -1.25 -21.73 -4.07
N MET A 94 -1.31 -22.50 -5.16
CA MET A 94 -1.64 -21.98 -6.50
C MET A 94 -3.13 -22.16 -6.78
N CYS A 95 -3.81 -21.08 -7.18
CA CYS A 95 -5.23 -21.07 -7.47
C CYS A 95 -5.56 -20.25 -8.72
N GLY A 96 -6.80 -20.34 -9.21
CA GLY A 96 -7.25 -19.64 -10.41
C GLY A 96 -6.30 -19.83 -11.60
N ARG A 97 -5.91 -18.71 -12.24
CA ARG A 97 -4.99 -18.70 -13.40
C ARG A 97 -3.58 -19.18 -13.05
N ALA A 98 -3.17 -19.16 -11.78
CA ALA A 98 -1.84 -19.60 -11.36
C ALA A 98 -1.70 -21.13 -11.28
N LYS A 99 -2.80 -21.90 -11.35
CA LYS A 99 -2.76 -23.38 -11.27
C LYS A 99 -1.87 -24.04 -12.33
N HIS A 100 -1.71 -23.41 -13.48
CA HIS A 100 -0.92 -23.93 -14.60
C HIS A 100 0.50 -23.35 -14.68
N VAL A 101 0.87 -22.45 -13.77
CA VAL A 101 2.22 -21.86 -13.75
C VAL A 101 3.22 -22.94 -13.30
N PRO A 102 4.26 -23.26 -14.10
CA PRO A 102 5.25 -24.25 -13.72
C PRO A 102 5.92 -23.87 -12.40
N ARG A 103 6.03 -24.81 -11.47
CA ARG A 103 6.83 -24.61 -10.26
C ARG A 103 8.30 -24.54 -10.65
N LEU A 104 9.02 -23.55 -10.13
CA LEU A 104 10.47 -23.58 -10.11
C LEU A 104 10.86 -24.88 -9.38
N LYS A 105 11.55 -25.78 -10.08
CA LYS A 105 12.16 -26.95 -9.42
C LYS A 105 13.30 -26.43 -8.54
N PRO A 106 13.51 -27.03 -7.35
CA PRO A 106 14.65 -26.69 -6.51
C PRO A 106 15.98 -26.86 -7.26
#